data_AF-A0A7J9Y4B1-F1
#
_entry.id   AF-A0A7J9Y4B1-F1
#
_cell.length_a   1.000
_cell.length_b   1.000
_cell.length_c   1.000
_cell.angle_alpha   90.00
_cell.angle_beta   90.00
_cell.angle_gamma   90.00
#
_symmetry.space_group_name_H-M   'P 1'
#
loop_
_entity.id
_entity.type
_entity.pdbx_description
1 polymer ?
#
loop_
_entity_poly.entity_id
_entity_poly.type
_entity_poly.pdbx_seq_one_letter_code
_entity_poly.pdbx_strand_id
1 'polypeptide(L)'
;AWWDLAVKPRVDRALAAGFDGVYLDTPLAYEEIDLSLVPDETRDSLGRKMVDLIVKISRYAKRAEPGFWVLPQNSPELAEHGDYTKAIDGIGMEDLFFRSTLDDSDIPCVDDWCAENLEAARELRDAGKLVLAVDYASKSENIEHACRRYREERFVGYVTVRALDRIRPHCEGARR
;
A
#
# COMPACT_ATOMS: atom_id res chain seq x y z
N ALA A 1 20.38 -14.80 0.43
CA ALA A 1 18.91 -14.88 0.23
C ALA A 1 18.42 -13.62 -0.50
N TRP A 2 17.16 -13.55 -0.97
CA TRP A 2 16.59 -12.33 -1.59
C TRP A 2 16.80 -11.07 -0.72
N TRP A 3 16.72 -11.24 0.60
CA TRP A 3 17.05 -10.21 1.59
C TRP A 3 18.41 -9.53 1.36
N ASP A 4 19.49 -10.31 1.21
CA ASP A 4 20.85 -9.78 1.08
C ASP A 4 21.11 -9.20 -0.31
N LEU A 5 20.48 -9.77 -1.33
CA LEU A 5 20.71 -9.41 -2.73
C LEU A 5 19.95 -8.14 -3.14
N ALA A 6 18.73 -7.96 -2.65
CA ALA A 6 17.82 -6.94 -3.19
C ALA A 6 17.23 -6.00 -2.15
N VAL A 7 16.75 -6.53 -1.02
CA VAL A 7 15.95 -5.75 -0.06
C VAL A 7 16.83 -4.92 0.85
N LYS A 8 17.75 -5.55 1.60
CA LYS A 8 18.63 -4.86 2.54
C LYS A 8 19.44 -3.74 1.88
N PRO A 9 20.08 -3.93 0.70
CA PRO A 9 20.82 -2.86 0.07
C PRO A 9 19.95 -1.64 -0.32
N ARG A 10 18.67 -1.85 -0.65
CA ARG A 10 17.74 -0.75 -0.94
C ARG A 10 17.35 0.02 0.33
N VAL A 11 17.07 -0.69 1.42
CA VAL A 11 16.78 -0.07 2.71
C VAL A 11 18.00 0.70 3.24
N ASP A 12 19.20 0.14 3.11
CA ASP A 12 20.45 0.82 3.46
C ASP A 12 20.63 2.13 2.69
N ARG A 13 20.31 2.12 1.38
CA ARG A 13 20.37 3.32 0.55
C ARG A 13 19.32 4.36 0.95
N ALA A 14 18.11 3.94 1.33
CA ALA A 14 17.08 4.84 1.81
C ALA A 14 17.52 5.54 3.12
N LEU A 15 18.03 4.76 4.08
CA LEU A 15 18.58 5.28 5.33
C LEU A 15 19.75 6.23 5.10
N ALA A 16 20.72 5.84 4.26
CA ALA A 16 21.89 6.67 3.97
C ALA A 16 21.55 7.97 3.24
N ALA A 17 20.47 7.98 2.44
CA ALA A 17 19.98 9.16 1.76
C ALA A 17 19.12 10.07 2.67
N GLY A 18 18.82 9.64 3.90
CA GLY A 18 18.04 10.42 4.86
C GLY A 18 16.53 10.43 4.60
N PHE A 19 15.99 9.38 3.94
CA PHE A 19 14.54 9.22 3.86
C PHE A 19 13.96 8.90 5.24
N ASP A 20 12.78 9.45 5.54
CA ASP A 20 12.04 9.17 6.78
C ASP A 20 11.36 7.79 6.77
N GLY A 21 11.35 7.09 5.64
CA GLY A 21 10.66 5.82 5.51
C GLY A 21 10.82 5.17 4.14
N VAL A 22 10.16 4.03 3.97
CA VAL A 22 10.04 3.29 2.71
C VAL A 22 8.58 3.04 2.36
N TYR A 23 8.28 3.19 1.08
CA TYR A 23 7.03 2.76 0.46
C TYR A 23 7.32 1.45 -0.30
N LEU A 24 6.67 0.35 0.10
CA LEU A 24 6.97 -0.99 -0.39
C LEU A 24 5.94 -1.38 -1.45
N ASP A 25 6.34 -1.27 -2.71
CA ASP A 25 5.56 -1.73 -3.86
C ASP A 25 5.67 -3.26 -4.02
N THR A 26 4.63 -3.86 -4.60
CA THR A 26 4.44 -5.30 -4.89
C THR A 26 4.37 -6.28 -3.69
N PRO A 27 3.79 -5.95 -2.52
CA PRO A 27 3.42 -6.97 -1.54
C PRO A 27 2.59 -8.10 -2.15
N LEU A 28 1.69 -7.80 -3.10
CA LEU A 28 0.84 -8.76 -3.81
C LEU A 28 1.60 -9.90 -4.53
N ALA A 29 2.91 -9.77 -4.75
CA ALA A 29 3.70 -10.78 -5.49
C ALA A 29 3.54 -12.21 -4.95
N TYR A 30 3.19 -12.39 -3.66
CA TYR A 30 2.91 -13.71 -3.09
C TYR A 30 1.69 -14.41 -3.74
N GLU A 31 0.74 -13.65 -4.30
CA GLU A 31 -0.43 -14.15 -5.01
C GLU A 31 -0.14 -14.59 -6.44
N GLU A 32 0.86 -13.98 -7.06
CA GLU A 32 1.21 -14.24 -8.46
C GLU A 32 2.16 -15.44 -8.61
N ILE A 33 2.74 -15.92 -7.52
CA ILE A 33 3.58 -17.13 -7.55
C ILE A 33 2.73 -18.34 -7.96
N ASP A 34 3.18 -19.01 -9.02
CA ASP A 34 2.65 -20.29 -9.48
C ASP A 34 2.95 -21.38 -8.43
N LEU A 35 1.89 -21.89 -7.80
CA LEU A 35 1.98 -22.90 -6.75
C LEU A 35 2.58 -24.23 -7.23
N SER A 36 2.56 -24.51 -8.55
CA SER A 36 3.22 -25.71 -9.09
C SER A 36 4.75 -25.66 -8.99
N LEU A 37 5.33 -24.46 -8.87
CA LEU A 37 6.77 -24.25 -8.67
C LEU A 37 7.19 -24.31 -7.20
N VAL A 38 6.21 -24.30 -6.28
CA VAL A 38 6.42 -24.30 -4.83
C VAL A 38 5.48 -25.31 -4.15
N PRO A 39 5.68 -26.62 -4.37
CA PRO A 39 4.70 -27.66 -4.02
C PRO A 39 4.41 -27.78 -2.52
N ASP A 40 5.31 -27.29 -1.67
CA ASP A 40 5.15 -27.29 -0.20
C ASP A 40 4.48 -26.01 0.33
N GLU A 41 4.06 -25.10 -0.56
CA GLU A 41 3.50 -23.80 -0.21
C GLU A 41 2.02 -23.70 -0.56
N THR A 42 1.28 -23.03 0.31
CA THR A 42 -0.08 -22.52 0.08
C THR A 42 -0.06 -21.00 -0.07
N ARG A 43 -1.16 -20.43 -0.57
CA ARG A 43 -1.32 -18.97 -0.65
C ARG A 43 -1.15 -18.30 0.72
N ASP A 44 -1.70 -18.90 1.78
CA ASP A 44 -1.52 -18.47 3.18
C ASP A 44 -0.04 -18.52 3.62
N SER A 45 0.69 -19.59 3.30
CA SER A 45 2.11 -19.69 3.66
C SER A 45 2.98 -18.68 2.91
N LEU A 46 2.61 -18.34 1.66
CA LEU A 46 3.28 -17.29 0.88
C LEU A 46 2.96 -15.89 1.43
N GLY A 47 1.71 -15.63 1.81
CA GLY A 47 1.29 -14.41 2.50
C GLY A 47 2.05 -14.23 3.83
N ARG A 48 2.14 -15.29 4.63
CA ARG A 48 2.97 -15.32 5.85
C ARG A 48 4.42 -14.94 5.57
N LYS A 49 5.03 -15.46 4.50
CA LYS A 49 6.42 -15.14 4.12
C LYS A 49 6.57 -13.68 3.67
N MET A 50 5.57 -13.11 3.00
CA MET A 50 5.57 -11.68 2.68
C MET A 50 5.52 -10.83 3.95
N VAL A 51 4.65 -11.20 4.90
CA VAL A 51 4.59 -10.53 6.22
C VAL A 51 5.89 -10.65 6.97
N ASP A 52 6.53 -11.82 7.00
CA ASP A 52 7.84 -12.01 7.63
C ASP A 52 8.92 -11.12 7.00
N LEU A 53 8.87 -10.93 5.68
CA LEU A 53 9.77 -10.01 4.99
C LEU A 53 9.52 -8.56 5.40
N ILE A 54 8.26 -8.12 5.46
CA ILE A 54 7.88 -6.75 5.88
C ILE A 54 8.26 -6.52 7.35
N VAL A 55 8.01 -7.48 8.23
CA VAL A 55 8.46 -7.47 9.63
C VAL A 55 9.98 -7.35 9.71
N LYS A 56 10.71 -8.08 8.87
CA LYS A 56 12.18 -8.02 8.82
C LYS A 56 12.68 -6.66 8.35
N ILE A 57 12.05 -6.06 7.33
CA ILE A 57 12.33 -4.70 6.84
C ILE A 57 12.11 -3.69 7.98
N SER A 58 10.93 -3.72 8.61
CA SER A 58 10.55 -2.82 9.69
C SER A 58 11.53 -2.90 10.86
N ARG A 59 11.80 -4.11 11.37
CA ARG A 59 12.77 -4.30 12.45
C ARG A 59 14.18 -3.85 12.05
N TYR A 60 14.59 -4.04 10.80
CA TYR A 60 15.91 -3.65 10.34
C TYR A 60 16.05 -2.13 10.25
N ALA A 61 15.12 -1.46 9.58
CA ALA A 61 15.15 -0.01 9.43
C ALA A 61 14.98 0.71 10.76
N LYS A 62 14.02 0.27 11.60
CA LYS A 62 13.74 0.88 12.91
C LYS A 62 14.83 0.65 13.96
N ARG A 63 15.71 -0.34 13.77
CA ARG A 63 16.92 -0.47 14.60
C ARG A 63 17.96 0.59 14.27
N ALA A 64 18.04 1.02 13.01
CA ALA A 64 18.95 2.06 12.58
C ALA A 64 18.38 3.46 12.85
N GLU A 65 17.08 3.65 12.58
CA GLU A 65 16.35 4.88 12.79
C GLU A 65 14.96 4.57 13.40
N PRO A 66 14.77 4.69 14.73
CA PRO A 66 13.51 4.36 15.40
C PRO A 66 12.27 5.05 14.83
N GLY A 67 12.43 6.22 14.21
CA GLY A 67 11.37 6.97 13.57
C GLY A 67 11.09 6.59 12.11
N PHE A 68 11.71 5.53 11.57
CA PHE A 68 11.61 5.18 10.14
C PHE A 68 10.27 4.51 9.78
N TRP A 69 9.53 5.09 8.84
CA TRP A 69 8.19 4.64 8.45
C TRP A 69 8.25 3.49 7.45
N VAL A 70 7.32 2.53 7.59
CA VAL A 70 7.15 1.42 6.65
C VAL A 70 5.70 1.39 6.15
N LEU A 71 5.52 1.59 4.84
CA LEU A 71 4.22 1.65 4.17
C LEU A 71 4.20 0.69 2.98
N PRO A 72 3.69 -0.55 3.12
CA PRO A 72 3.35 -1.37 1.96
C PRO A 72 2.21 -0.77 1.14
N GLN A 73 2.21 -1.06 -0.16
CA GLN A 73 1.16 -0.71 -1.10
C GLN A 73 0.26 -1.90 -1.38
N ASN A 74 -1.05 -1.70 -1.29
CA ASN A 74 -2.09 -2.71 -1.47
C ASN A 74 -1.92 -3.90 -0.50
N SER A 75 -2.54 -5.03 -0.83
CA SER A 75 -2.58 -6.24 0.00
C SER A 75 -3.00 -6.01 1.47
N PRO A 76 -4.11 -5.27 1.73
CA PRO A 76 -4.54 -5.02 3.10
C PRO A 76 -4.92 -6.29 3.87
N GLU A 77 -5.29 -7.36 3.17
CA GLU A 77 -5.60 -8.69 3.72
C GLU A 77 -4.44 -9.33 4.49
N LEU A 78 -3.19 -8.91 4.23
CA LEU A 78 -2.03 -9.36 5.02
C LEU A 78 -2.16 -9.03 6.52
N ALA A 79 -3.08 -8.13 6.90
CA ALA A 79 -3.43 -7.84 8.29
C ALA A 79 -3.97 -9.06 9.06
N GLU A 80 -4.52 -10.07 8.37
CA GLU A 80 -4.94 -11.34 8.97
C GLU A 80 -3.77 -12.07 9.66
N HIS A 81 -2.54 -11.84 9.18
CA HIS A 81 -1.34 -12.24 9.89
C HIS A 81 -0.98 -11.19 10.95
N GLY A 82 -1.46 -11.35 12.18
CA GLY A 82 -1.42 -10.31 13.24
C GLY A 82 -0.09 -9.62 13.61
N ASP A 83 1.05 -10.04 13.07
CA ASP A 83 2.32 -9.31 13.16
C ASP A 83 2.47 -8.19 12.11
N TYR A 84 1.72 -8.27 11.01
CA TYR A 84 1.72 -7.29 9.92
C TYR A 84 1.37 -5.89 10.41
N THR A 85 0.21 -5.76 11.06
CA THR A 85 -0.26 -4.47 11.60
C THR A 85 0.74 -3.88 12.61
N LYS A 86 1.53 -4.69 13.32
CA LYS A 86 2.58 -4.16 14.24
C LYS A 86 3.82 -3.68 13.48
N ALA A 87 4.11 -4.25 12.32
CA ALA A 87 5.29 -3.93 11.54
C ALA A 87 5.16 -2.61 10.75
N ILE A 88 3.96 -2.26 10.33
CA ILE A 88 3.71 -1.12 9.43
C ILE A 88 3.26 0.13 10.18
N ASP A 89 3.57 1.30 9.62
CA ASP A 89 3.14 2.60 10.12
C ASP A 89 1.93 3.14 9.33
N GLY A 90 1.77 2.65 8.10
CA GLY A 90 0.65 2.95 7.24
C GLY A 90 0.57 1.96 6.08
N ILE A 91 -0.39 2.19 5.20
CA ILE A 91 -0.60 1.43 3.97
C ILE A 91 -0.92 2.40 2.84
N GLY A 92 -0.33 2.16 1.67
CA GLY A 92 -0.76 2.76 0.41
C GLY A 92 -1.88 1.92 -0.19
N MET A 93 -2.96 2.54 -0.66
CA MET A 93 -4.07 1.86 -1.31
C MET A 93 -4.33 2.51 -2.65
N GLU A 94 -4.26 1.72 -3.71
CA GLU A 94 -4.68 2.13 -5.04
C GLU A 94 -6.12 1.69 -5.31
N ASP A 95 -6.75 2.37 -6.27
CA ASP A 95 -7.95 1.88 -6.95
C ASP A 95 -9.15 1.64 -6.03
N LEU A 96 -9.39 2.49 -5.03
CA LEU A 96 -10.53 2.33 -4.12
C LEU A 96 -11.87 2.78 -4.73
N PHE A 97 -11.84 3.78 -5.61
CA PHE A 97 -13.00 4.44 -6.21
C PHE A 97 -12.90 4.57 -7.73
N PHE A 98 -11.70 4.81 -8.28
CA PHE A 98 -11.38 4.88 -9.69
C PHE A 98 -10.07 4.17 -10.00
N ARG A 99 -10.19 3.14 -10.85
CA ARG A 99 -9.12 2.19 -11.13
C ARG A 99 -8.08 2.73 -12.09
N SER A 100 -6.87 2.26 -11.89
CA SER A 100 -5.77 2.29 -12.82
C SER A 100 -6.05 1.35 -14.00
N THR A 101 -6.29 1.89 -15.20
CA THR A 101 -6.31 1.06 -16.42
C THR A 101 -5.26 1.53 -17.43
N LEU A 102 -4.88 0.64 -18.35
CA LEU A 102 -3.89 0.96 -19.39
C LEU A 102 -4.36 2.07 -20.33
N ASP A 103 -5.66 2.07 -20.63
CA ASP A 103 -6.23 2.86 -21.72
C ASP A 103 -7.09 4.04 -21.24
N ASP A 104 -7.57 4.01 -19.99
CA ASP A 104 -8.48 5.02 -19.47
C ASP A 104 -8.20 5.36 -17.99
N SER A 105 -8.22 6.65 -17.67
CA SER A 105 -8.48 7.09 -16.29
C SER A 105 -10.00 7.08 -16.08
N ASP A 106 -10.52 7.34 -14.88
CA ASP A 106 -11.97 7.56 -14.68
C ASP A 106 -12.85 6.31 -14.73
N ILE A 107 -12.28 5.11 -14.65
CA ILE A 107 -13.03 3.85 -14.56
C ILE A 107 -13.44 3.59 -13.11
N PRO A 108 -14.73 3.63 -12.75
CA PRO A 108 -15.15 3.38 -11.38
C PRO A 108 -14.74 1.98 -10.89
N CYS A 109 -14.31 1.88 -9.63
CA CYS A 109 -14.08 0.61 -8.97
C CYS A 109 -15.41 0.09 -8.41
N VAL A 110 -16.00 -0.89 -9.09
CA VAL A 110 -17.33 -1.47 -8.76
C VAL A 110 -17.29 -2.98 -8.62
N ASP A 111 -16.12 -3.58 -8.76
CA ASP A 111 -15.91 -5.02 -8.54
C ASP A 111 -15.92 -5.30 -7.03
N ASP A 112 -16.22 -6.55 -6.64
CA ASP A 112 -16.34 -6.94 -5.23
C ASP A 112 -15.04 -6.66 -4.44
N TRP A 113 -13.89 -6.90 -5.06
CA TRP A 113 -12.57 -6.63 -4.45
C TRP A 113 -12.35 -5.15 -4.09
N CYS A 114 -13.04 -4.22 -4.75
CA CYS A 114 -12.97 -2.79 -4.41
C CYS A 114 -13.58 -2.56 -3.01
N ALA A 115 -14.71 -3.20 -2.73
CA ALA A 115 -15.40 -3.09 -1.44
C ALA A 115 -14.63 -3.82 -0.35
N GLU A 116 -14.08 -5.00 -0.65
CA GLU A 116 -13.22 -5.77 0.27
C GLU A 116 -11.97 -4.97 0.66
N ASN A 117 -11.26 -4.39 -0.32
CA ASN A 117 -10.08 -3.56 -0.07
C ASN A 117 -10.42 -2.29 0.73
N LEU A 118 -11.56 -1.67 0.44
CA LEU A 118 -12.01 -0.51 1.20
C LEU A 118 -12.29 -0.87 2.67
N GLU A 119 -12.95 -2.01 2.91
CA GLU A 119 -13.22 -2.48 4.28
C GLU A 119 -11.92 -2.81 5.02
N ALA A 120 -11.00 -3.56 4.40
CA ALA A 120 -9.71 -3.87 5.01
C ALA A 120 -8.86 -2.62 5.27
N ALA A 121 -8.90 -1.62 4.39
CA ALA A 121 -8.26 -0.32 4.61
C ALA A 121 -8.87 0.45 5.80
N ARG A 122 -10.20 0.36 6.00
CA ARG A 122 -10.89 0.93 7.18
C ARG A 122 -10.43 0.26 8.46
N GLU A 123 -10.29 -1.07 8.47
CA GLU A 123 -9.80 -1.81 9.63
C GLU A 123 -8.37 -1.39 10.02
N LEU A 124 -7.48 -1.22 9.04
CA LEU A 124 -6.12 -0.73 9.27
C LEU A 124 -6.12 0.72 9.79
N ARG A 125 -6.96 1.60 9.22
CA ARG A 125 -7.15 2.96 9.74
C ARG A 125 -7.62 2.93 11.19
N ASP A 126 -8.61 2.12 11.51
CA ASP A 126 -9.18 2.03 12.86
C ASP A 126 -8.20 1.38 13.86
N ALA A 127 -7.25 0.58 13.37
CA ALA A 127 -6.06 0.12 14.10
C ALA A 127 -4.96 1.20 14.26
N GLY A 128 -5.23 2.45 13.86
CA GLY A 128 -4.35 3.60 14.01
C GLY A 128 -3.28 3.73 12.92
N LYS A 129 -3.44 3.06 11.78
CA LYS A 129 -2.50 3.14 10.65
C LYS A 129 -2.86 4.29 9.73
N LEU A 130 -1.85 4.94 9.19
CA LEU A 130 -2.07 5.91 8.11
C LEU A 130 -2.52 5.16 6.86
N VAL A 131 -3.60 5.62 6.22
CA VAL A 131 -3.99 5.17 4.89
C VAL A 131 -3.70 6.27 3.88
N LEU A 132 -2.78 5.99 2.96
CA LEU A 132 -2.48 6.81 1.80
C LEU A 132 -3.26 6.26 0.60
N ALA A 133 -4.32 6.92 0.18
CA ALA A 133 -5.15 6.46 -0.92
C ALA A 133 -4.79 7.17 -2.23
N VAL A 134 -4.72 6.42 -3.34
CA VAL A 134 -4.48 6.95 -4.68
C VAL A 134 -5.52 6.38 -5.64
N ASP A 135 -6.21 7.26 -6.36
CA ASP A 135 -7.15 6.88 -7.41
C ASP A 135 -6.79 7.56 -8.72
N TYR A 136 -7.18 6.93 -9.83
CA TYR A 136 -6.75 7.35 -11.16
C TYR A 136 -7.92 7.91 -11.97
N ALA A 137 -8.09 9.23 -11.90
CA ALA A 137 -9.16 9.96 -12.59
C ALA A 137 -8.65 11.30 -13.16
N SER A 138 -9.20 11.68 -14.31
CA SER A 138 -8.88 12.94 -15.00
C SER A 138 -10.09 13.87 -15.14
N LYS A 139 -11.31 13.35 -15.08
CA LYS A 139 -12.54 14.16 -15.11
C LYS A 139 -12.74 14.86 -13.77
N SER A 140 -13.14 16.13 -13.83
CA SER A 140 -13.22 16.97 -12.62
C SER A 140 -14.23 16.41 -11.62
N GLU A 141 -15.37 15.92 -12.11
CA GLU A 141 -16.42 15.30 -11.29
C GLU A 141 -15.95 14.03 -10.57
N ASN A 142 -15.05 13.25 -11.18
CA ASN A 142 -14.52 12.02 -10.60
C ASN A 142 -13.41 12.30 -9.59
N ILE A 143 -12.56 13.29 -9.88
CA ILE A 143 -11.58 13.81 -8.92
C ILE A 143 -12.31 14.33 -7.67
N GLU A 144 -13.34 15.14 -7.85
CA GLU A 144 -14.16 15.65 -6.75
C GLU A 144 -14.86 14.53 -5.97
N HIS A 145 -15.34 13.51 -6.67
CA HIS A 145 -15.92 12.32 -6.05
C HIS A 145 -14.91 11.60 -5.17
N ALA A 146 -13.75 11.21 -5.70
CA ALA A 146 -12.71 10.51 -4.95
C ALA A 146 -12.21 11.34 -3.75
N CYS A 147 -11.94 12.63 -3.95
CA CYS A 147 -11.54 13.53 -2.86
C CYS A 147 -12.61 13.66 -1.76
N ARG A 148 -13.91 13.63 -2.10
CA ARG A 148 -14.98 13.57 -1.10
C ARG A 148 -14.96 12.25 -0.34
N ARG A 149 -14.83 11.12 -1.06
CA ARG A 149 -14.78 9.80 -0.44
C ARG A 149 -13.60 9.64 0.51
N TYR A 150 -12.40 10.10 0.15
CA TYR A 150 -11.25 10.07 1.07
C TYR A 150 -11.50 10.80 2.39
N ARG A 151 -12.16 11.97 2.34
CA ARG A 151 -12.53 12.72 3.54
C ARG A 151 -13.51 11.93 4.41
N GLU A 152 -14.52 11.32 3.80
CA GLU A 152 -15.51 10.49 4.49
C GLU A 152 -14.85 9.26 5.15
N GLU A 153 -13.85 8.68 4.49
CA GLU A 153 -13.07 7.55 5.01
C GLU A 153 -11.93 7.94 5.96
N ARG A 154 -11.63 9.24 6.12
CA ARG A 154 -10.47 9.76 6.86
C ARG A 154 -9.13 9.22 6.32
N PHE A 155 -9.03 9.07 5.01
CA PHE A 155 -7.80 8.70 4.31
C PHE A 155 -7.08 9.94 3.80
N VAL A 156 -5.75 9.91 3.76
CA VAL A 156 -4.95 10.95 3.09
C VAL A 156 -4.89 10.58 1.61
N GLY A 157 -5.59 11.35 0.78
CA GLY A 157 -5.86 10.96 -0.60
C GLY A 157 -5.22 11.84 -1.66
N TYR A 158 -4.90 11.22 -2.81
CA TYR A 158 -4.38 11.90 -3.99
C TYR A 158 -5.00 11.30 -5.26
N VAL A 159 -5.50 12.16 -6.16
CA VAL A 159 -6.06 11.70 -7.45
C VAL A 159 -5.15 12.15 -8.57
N THR A 160 -4.74 11.22 -9.43
CA THR A 160 -3.75 11.51 -10.47
C THR A 160 -3.89 10.60 -11.69
N VAL A 161 -2.89 10.60 -12.58
CA VAL A 161 -2.76 9.70 -13.73
C VAL A 161 -1.81 8.55 -13.41
N ARG A 162 -2.06 7.39 -14.02
CA ARG A 162 -1.30 6.15 -13.77
C ARG A 162 0.21 6.29 -13.94
N ALA A 163 0.65 7.14 -14.86
CA ALA A 163 2.08 7.37 -15.11
C ALA A 163 2.80 8.06 -13.94
N LEU A 164 2.07 8.63 -12.97
CA LEU A 164 2.61 9.41 -11.85
C LEU A 164 3.58 10.52 -12.28
N ASP A 165 3.39 11.05 -13.49
CA ASP A 165 4.27 12.02 -14.16
C ASP A 165 3.77 13.47 -14.06
N ARG A 166 2.71 13.70 -13.26
CA ARG A 166 2.07 15.00 -13.10
C ARG A 166 1.76 15.27 -11.64
N ILE A 167 2.02 16.50 -11.22
CA ILE A 167 1.63 17.03 -9.91
C ILE A 167 0.23 17.63 -10.04
N ARG A 168 -0.69 17.17 -9.20
CA ARG A 168 -2.05 17.67 -9.02
C ARG A 168 -2.16 18.31 -7.63
N PRO A 169 -3.16 19.17 -7.41
CA PRO A 169 -3.54 19.55 -6.06
C PRO A 169 -3.88 18.29 -5.23
N HIS A 170 -3.49 18.28 -3.97
CA HIS A 170 -3.89 17.22 -3.05
C HIS A 170 -5.40 17.35 -2.73
N CYS A 171 -6.05 16.25 -2.37
CA CYS A 171 -7.42 16.31 -1.87
C CYS A 171 -7.42 16.99 -0.49
N GLU A 172 -7.97 18.20 -0.39
CA GLU A 172 -8.09 18.90 0.88
C GLU A 172 -9.07 18.16 1.81
N GLY A 173 -8.70 17.96 3.08
CA GLY A 173 -9.68 17.67 4.14
C GLY A 173 -9.44 16.48 5.07
N ALA A 174 -8.36 15.71 4.93
CA ALA A 174 -7.91 14.82 6.00
C ALA A 174 -6.96 15.56 6.95
N ARG A 175 -7.44 16.63 7.62
CA ARG A 175 -6.67 17.20 8.74
C ARG A 175 -6.85 16.24 9.93
N ARG A 176 -5.71 15.84 10.51
CA ARG A 176 -5.63 15.01 11.72
C ARG A 176 -6.47 15.57 12.86
#